data_AF-A0AB39V2Q5-F1
#
_entry.id   AF-A0AB39V2Q5-F1
#
_cell.length_a   1.000
_cell.length_b   1.000
_cell.length_c   1.000
_cell.angle_alpha   90.00
_cell.angle_beta   90.00
_cell.angle_gamma   90.00
#
_symmetry.space_group_name_H-M   'P 1'
#
loop_
_entity.id
_entity.type
_entity.pdbx_description
1 polymer ?
#
loop_
_entity_poly.entity_id
_entity_poly.type
_entity_poly.pdbx_seq_one_letter_code
_entity_poly.pdbx_strand_id
1 'polypeptide(L)'
;MDLSKIKLAVIIQCEIAKRRCSGYHCSQSFYERSGGFSGYPMDRDIRVLMFQCGGCNGKGVNSLLMNVNKCIKKEGKITPEEVAIHFASCITLDNHHSSRCVFLNYMKQQVSKTSFKDSLIMEDTWHSKTATKRRAEGIYKTNKK
;
A
#
# COMPACT_ATOMS: atom_id res chain seq x y z
N MET A 1 14.05 2.40 -8.01
CA MET A 1 13.87 2.87 -6.63
C MET A 1 14.69 1.96 -5.74
N ASP A 2 15.50 2.51 -4.84
CA ASP A 2 16.27 1.71 -3.90
C ASP A 2 15.39 1.27 -2.72
N LEU A 3 15.00 0.00 -2.72
CA LEU A 3 14.18 -0.62 -1.66
C LEU A 3 15.03 -1.21 -0.53
N SER A 4 16.36 -1.23 -0.68
CA SER A 4 17.24 -1.86 0.32
C SER A 4 17.17 -1.14 1.66
N LYS A 5 17.04 0.19 1.67
CA LYS A 5 16.98 1.02 2.88
C LYS A 5 15.66 0.94 3.65
N ILE A 6 14.63 0.29 3.11
CA ILE A 6 13.29 0.31 3.73
C ILE A 6 13.27 -0.58 4.97
N LYS A 7 12.82 -0.01 6.09
CA LYS A 7 12.68 -0.69 7.39
C LYS A 7 11.21 -0.87 7.81
N LEU A 8 10.30 -0.12 7.19
CA LEU A 8 8.87 -0.20 7.45
C LEU A 8 8.05 -0.07 6.15
N ALA A 9 7.20 -1.05 5.88
CA ALA A 9 6.19 -0.98 4.86
C ALA A 9 4.82 -0.67 5.49
N VAL A 10 4.23 0.46 5.11
CA VAL A 10 2.87 0.86 5.49
C VAL A 10 1.93 0.52 4.34
N ILE A 11 0.97 -0.37 4.59
CA ILE A 11 0.00 -0.83 3.59
C ILE A 11 -1.38 -0.23 3.89
N ILE A 12 -1.81 0.68 3.01
CA ILE A 12 -3.10 1.34 3.07
C ILE A 12 -4.12 0.50 2.29
N GLN A 13 -5.19 0.07 2.96
CA GLN A 13 -6.21 -0.82 2.41
C GLN A 13 -7.56 -0.10 2.22
N CYS A 14 -8.35 -0.55 1.25
CA CYS A 14 -9.69 0.01 1.04
C CYS A 14 -10.61 -0.32 2.22
N GLU A 15 -11.23 0.71 2.82
CA GLU A 15 -12.20 0.57 3.91
C GLU A 15 -13.35 -0.38 3.55
N ILE A 16 -13.95 -0.20 2.38
CA ILE A 16 -15.10 -0.99 1.94
C ILE A 16 -14.71 -2.45 1.68
N ALA A 17 -13.57 -2.69 1.01
CA ALA A 17 -13.09 -4.04 0.76
C ALA A 17 -12.76 -4.78 2.06
N LYS A 18 -12.23 -4.07 3.07
CA LYS A 18 -11.84 -4.61 4.37
C LYS A 18 -13.00 -5.03 5.27
N ARG A 19 -14.24 -4.66 4.94
CA ARG A 19 -15.45 -5.20 5.61
C ARG A 19 -15.63 -6.71 5.40
N ARG A 20 -15.01 -7.29 4.37
CA ARG A 20 -14.99 -8.74 4.11
C ARG A 20 -13.60 -9.33 3.92
N CYS A 21 -12.61 -8.51 3.59
CA CYS A 21 -11.23 -8.93 3.41
C CYS A 21 -10.48 -8.83 4.75
N SER A 22 -9.85 -9.92 5.21
CA SER A 22 -9.00 -9.91 6.40
C SER A 22 -7.66 -9.21 6.16
N GLY A 23 -7.22 -9.09 4.91
CA GLY A 23 -5.87 -8.61 4.55
C GLY A 23 -4.82 -9.72 4.53
N TYR A 24 -5.23 -10.98 4.74
CA TYR A 24 -4.36 -12.15 4.78
C TYR A 24 -3.40 -12.23 3.59
N HIS A 25 -3.91 -12.14 2.35
CA HIS A 25 -3.04 -12.22 1.17
C HIS A 25 -2.10 -11.01 1.02
N CYS A 26 -2.45 -9.83 1.53
CA CYS A 26 -1.50 -8.71 1.54
C CYS A 26 -0.35 -9.02 2.50
N SER A 27 -0.65 -9.60 3.66
CA SER A 27 0.35 -10.04 4.64
C SER A 27 1.24 -11.14 4.05
N GLN A 28 0.64 -12.18 3.48
CA GLN A 28 1.36 -13.27 2.84
C GLN A 28 2.27 -12.76 1.71
N SER A 29 1.76 -11.90 0.82
CA SER A 29 2.56 -11.33 -0.27
C SER A 29 3.74 -10.52 0.23
N PHE A 30 3.58 -9.82 1.36
CA PHE A 30 4.67 -9.10 1.97
C PHE A 30 5.75 -10.07 2.45
N TYR A 31 5.40 -11.08 3.26
CA TYR A 31 6.39 -12.03 3.80
C TYR A 31 7.07 -12.88 2.73
N GLU A 32 6.36 -13.24 1.67
CA GLU A 32 6.91 -14.00 0.53
C GLU A 32 7.62 -13.09 -0.50
N ARG A 33 7.61 -11.76 -0.29
CA ARG A 33 8.09 -10.76 -1.24
C ARG A 33 7.55 -11.01 -2.66
N SER A 34 6.25 -11.24 -2.76
CA SER A 34 5.57 -11.53 -4.01
C SER A 34 4.64 -10.38 -4.43
N GLY A 35 4.15 -10.41 -5.67
CA GLY A 35 3.28 -9.36 -6.21
C GLY A 35 3.96 -7.98 -6.17
N GLY A 36 3.28 -7.01 -5.56
CA GLY A 36 3.78 -5.63 -5.39
C GLY A 36 5.02 -5.50 -4.49
N PHE A 37 5.45 -6.58 -3.83
CA PHE A 37 6.64 -6.61 -2.98
C PHE A 37 7.85 -7.32 -3.61
N SER A 38 7.77 -7.74 -4.87
CA SER A 38 8.83 -8.49 -5.57
C SER A 38 10.19 -7.79 -5.66
N GLY A 39 10.24 -6.46 -5.52
CA GLY A 39 11.50 -5.70 -5.50
C GLY A 39 12.17 -5.60 -4.13
N TYR A 40 11.54 -6.09 -3.05
CA TYR A 40 12.07 -5.96 -1.70
C TYR A 40 13.07 -7.07 -1.36
N PRO A 41 14.12 -6.78 -0.57
CA PRO A 41 15.06 -7.80 -0.11
C PRO A 41 14.39 -8.84 0.81
N MET A 42 14.77 -10.11 0.63
CA MET A 42 14.35 -11.25 1.47
C MET A 42 15.19 -11.40 2.74
N ASP A 43 16.44 -10.95 2.70
CA ASP A 43 17.45 -11.08 3.76
C ASP A 43 17.35 -9.98 4.83
N ARG A 44 16.41 -9.04 4.69
CA ARG A 44 16.18 -7.95 5.65
C ARG A 44 14.88 -8.12 6.41
N ASP A 45 14.97 -7.88 7.71
CA ASP A 45 13.79 -7.70 8.55
C ASP A 45 13.16 -6.32 8.29
N ILE A 46 11.91 -6.33 7.83
CA ILE A 46 11.15 -5.15 7.46
C ILE A 46 9.83 -5.25 8.21
N ARG A 47 9.54 -4.23 9.02
CA ARG A 47 8.27 -4.17 9.75
C ARG A 47 7.14 -3.90 8.77
N VAL A 48 5.96 -4.42 9.08
CA VAL A 48 4.74 -4.15 8.31
C VAL A 48 3.67 -3.56 9.21
N LEU A 49 3.03 -2.50 8.74
CA LEU A 49 1.86 -1.91 9.36
C LEU A 49 0.75 -1.82 8.32
N MET A 50 -0.47 -2.24 8.67
CA MET A 50 -1.62 -2.13 7.78
C MET A 50 -2.72 -1.32 8.43
N PHE A 51 -3.34 -0.43 7.67
CA PHE A 51 -4.56 0.27 8.10
C PHE A 51 -5.44 0.63 6.92
N GLN A 52 -6.71 0.89 7.18
CA GLN A 52 -7.69 1.25 6.17
C GLN A 52 -7.63 2.74 5.81
N CYS A 53 -8.03 3.09 4.58
CA CYS A 53 -8.10 4.47 4.11
C CYS A 53 -9.23 5.31 4.73
N GLY A 54 -10.19 4.66 5.42
CA GLY A 54 -11.37 5.30 6.01
C GLY A 54 -12.47 5.68 5.01
N GLY A 55 -12.38 5.25 3.74
CA GLY A 55 -13.44 5.43 2.74
C GLY A 55 -13.60 6.85 2.18
N CYS A 56 -12.66 7.75 2.45
CA CYS A 56 -12.70 9.16 2.07
C CYS A 56 -11.56 9.54 1.09
N ASN A 57 -11.45 10.82 0.73
CA ASN A 57 -10.42 11.40 -0.14
C ASN A 57 -8.99 11.44 0.48
N GLY A 58 -8.72 10.65 1.53
CA GLY A 58 -7.41 10.53 2.16
C GLY A 58 -7.21 11.30 3.46
N LYS A 59 -8.23 11.97 4.02
CA LYS A 59 -8.11 12.60 5.36
C LYS A 59 -7.68 11.59 6.43
N GLY A 60 -8.31 10.41 6.45
CA GLY A 60 -7.94 9.32 7.37
C GLY A 60 -6.51 8.82 7.16
N VAL A 61 -6.08 8.70 5.89
CA VAL A 61 -4.69 8.37 5.53
C VAL A 61 -3.71 9.38 6.10
N ASN A 62 -3.97 10.68 5.94
CA ASN A 62 -3.12 11.73 6.49
C ASN A 62 -2.99 11.61 8.02
N SER A 63 -4.12 11.54 8.73
CA SER A 63 -4.14 11.46 10.20
C SER A 63 -3.39 10.23 10.72
N LEU A 64 -3.60 9.06 10.11
CA LEU A 64 -2.93 7.83 10.50
C LEU A 64 -1.42 7.89 10.21
N LEU A 65 -1.02 8.41 9.06
CA LEU A 65 0.40 8.62 8.76
C LEU A 65 1.04 9.61 9.75
N MET A 66 0.39 10.72 10.07
CA MET A 66 0.91 11.65 11.09
C MET A 66 1.10 10.97 12.45
N ASN A 67 0.20 10.06 12.83
CA ASN A 67 0.39 9.22 14.02
C ASN A 67 1.57 8.25 13.87
N VAL A 68 1.73 7.57 12.73
CA VAL A 68 2.90 6.72 12.45
C VAL A 68 4.20 7.51 12.61
N ASN A 69 4.27 8.72 12.04
CA ASN A 69 5.43 9.60 12.18
C ASN A 69 5.73 9.94 13.65
N LYS A 70 4.70 10.23 14.45
CA LYS A 70 4.86 10.45 15.89
C LYS A 70 5.43 9.22 16.59
N CYS A 71 4.95 8.02 16.26
CA CYS A 71 5.44 6.76 16.82
C CYS A 71 6.90 6.49 16.45
N ILE A 72 7.27 6.57 15.16
CA ILE A 72 8.65 6.28 14.72
C ILE A 72 9.64 7.33 15.26
N LYS A 73 9.25 8.61 15.35
CA LYS A 73 10.08 9.65 15.98
C LYS A 73 10.33 9.38 17.45
N LYS A 74 9.33 8.89 18.18
CA LYS A 74 9.48 8.51 19.59
C LYS A 74 10.42 7.33 19.77
N GLU A 75 10.39 6.35 18.85
CA GLU A 75 11.29 5.20 18.90
C GLU A 75 12.72 5.55 18.45
N GLY A 76 12.88 6.48 17.50
CA GLY A 76 14.19 6.94 17.01
C GLY A 76 14.96 5.94 16.14
N LYS A 77 14.33 4.85 15.69
CA LYS A 77 14.99 3.77 14.91
C LYS A 77 14.72 3.78 13.40
N ILE A 78 13.65 4.46 12.98
CA ILE A 78 13.18 4.50 11.58
C ILE A 78 12.94 5.96 11.22
N THR A 79 13.52 6.43 10.11
CA THR A 79 13.24 7.76 9.55
C THR A 79 12.14 7.69 8.48
N PRO A 80 11.45 8.80 8.14
CA PRO A 80 10.43 8.80 7.10
C PRO A 80 10.90 8.27 5.74
N GLU A 81 12.16 8.47 5.38
CA GLU A 81 12.77 8.04 4.10
C GLU A 81 13.02 6.52 4.05
N GLU A 82 13.01 5.86 5.21
CA GLU A 82 13.10 4.40 5.38
C GLU A 82 11.70 3.75 5.44
N VAL A 83 10.64 4.53 5.23
CA VAL A 83 9.26 4.05 5.13
C VAL A 83 8.84 4.00 3.67
N ALA A 84 8.21 2.89 3.28
CA ALA A 84 7.50 2.77 2.01
C ALA A 84 5.99 2.71 2.25
N ILE A 85 5.23 3.46 1.46
CA ILE A 85 3.77 3.52 1.54
C ILE A 85 3.18 2.79 0.34
N HIS A 86 2.51 1.69 0.59
CA HIS A 86 1.77 0.92 -0.40
C HIS A 86 0.29 1.26 -0.36
N PHE A 87 -0.29 1.60 -1.50
CA PHE A 87 -1.74 1.50 -1.69
C PHE A 87 -2.06 0.09 -2.18
N ALA A 88 -2.80 -0.68 -1.38
CA ALA A 88 -3.04 -2.09 -1.64
C ALA A 88 -3.84 -2.33 -2.93
N SER A 89 -3.73 -3.54 -3.47
CA SER A 89 -4.39 -3.93 -4.74
C SER A 89 -5.91 -3.72 -4.75
N CYS A 90 -6.60 -3.73 -3.61
CA CYS A 90 -8.03 -3.40 -3.54
C CYS A 90 -8.36 -1.91 -3.74
N ILE A 91 -7.36 -1.04 -3.68
CA ILE A 91 -7.45 0.38 -4.01
C ILE A 91 -7.01 0.61 -5.46
N THR A 92 -5.91 -0.03 -5.84
CA THR A 92 -5.17 0.30 -7.07
C THR A 92 -5.61 -0.52 -8.27
N LEU A 93 -6.06 -1.77 -8.11
CA LEU A 93 -6.38 -2.66 -9.23
C LEU A 93 -7.88 -2.88 -9.41
N ASP A 94 -8.27 -2.97 -10.68
CA ASP A 94 -9.59 -3.46 -11.08
C ASP A 94 -9.69 -4.99 -10.86
N ASN A 95 -10.84 -5.42 -10.34
CA ASN A 95 -11.13 -6.81 -10.03
C ASN A 95 -12.64 -7.07 -10.02
N HIS A 96 -13.03 -8.32 -9.74
CA HIS A 96 -14.43 -8.74 -9.73
C HIS A 96 -15.34 -7.90 -8.82
N HIS A 97 -14.82 -7.39 -7.70
CA HIS A 97 -15.63 -6.74 -6.68
C HIS A 97 -15.72 -5.22 -6.84
N SER A 98 -14.71 -4.61 -7.47
CA SER A 98 -14.66 -3.17 -7.64
C SER A 98 -13.63 -2.78 -8.68
N SER A 99 -13.92 -1.65 -9.34
CA SER A 99 -12.93 -0.90 -10.09
C SER A 99 -11.89 -0.25 -9.17
N ARG A 100 -10.84 0.29 -9.79
CA ARG A 100 -9.83 1.12 -9.11
C ARG A 100 -10.49 2.28 -8.37
N CYS A 101 -10.00 2.57 -7.17
CA CYS A 101 -10.50 3.65 -6.34
C CYS A 101 -10.28 5.02 -7.00
N VAL A 102 -11.36 5.77 -7.16
CA VAL A 102 -11.36 7.14 -7.71
C VAL A 102 -10.57 8.13 -6.85
N PHE A 103 -10.40 7.84 -5.56
CA PHE A 103 -9.69 8.72 -4.62
C PHE A 103 -8.19 8.45 -4.52
N LEU A 104 -7.65 7.48 -5.26
CA LEU A 104 -6.22 7.12 -5.14
C LEU A 104 -5.29 8.32 -5.30
N ASN A 105 -5.50 9.15 -6.32
CA ASN A 105 -4.66 10.32 -6.57
C ASN A 105 -4.79 11.36 -5.44
N TYR A 106 -6.01 11.57 -4.91
CA TYR A 106 -6.22 12.44 -3.75
C TYR A 106 -5.51 11.91 -2.51
N MET A 107 -5.53 10.59 -2.27
CA MET A 107 -4.81 9.98 -1.16
C MET A 107 -3.30 10.18 -1.30
N LYS A 108 -2.72 9.99 -2.49
CA LYS A 108 -1.30 10.28 -2.74
C LYS A 108 -0.95 11.74 -2.46
N GLN A 109 -1.82 12.69 -2.84
CA GLN A 109 -1.66 14.10 -2.49
C GLN A 109 -1.77 14.36 -0.97
N GLN A 110 -2.52 13.54 -0.23
CA GLN A 110 -2.55 13.65 1.23
C GLN A 110 -1.25 13.15 1.85
N VAL A 111 -0.60 12.13 1.27
CA VAL A 111 0.72 11.65 1.71
C VAL A 111 1.77 12.75 1.54
N SER A 112 1.76 13.49 0.43
CA SER A 112 2.73 14.57 0.19
C SER A 112 2.60 15.77 1.15
N LYS A 113 1.52 15.83 1.94
CA LYS A 113 1.32 16.82 3.02
C LYS A 113 1.78 16.32 4.39
N THR A 114 2.31 15.10 4.47
CA THR A 114 2.83 14.52 5.72
C THR A 114 4.37 14.55 5.73
N SER A 115 4.97 14.09 6.82
CA SER A 115 6.43 13.86 6.86
C SER A 115 6.92 12.78 5.89
N PHE A 116 6.02 12.03 5.25
CA PHE A 116 6.37 10.98 4.26
C PHE A 116 6.30 11.47 2.81
N LYS A 117 6.38 12.78 2.58
CA LYS A 117 6.30 13.37 1.23
C LYS A 117 7.39 12.87 0.27
N ASP A 118 8.55 12.50 0.82
CA ASP A 118 9.73 12.01 0.08
C ASP A 118 9.88 10.48 0.20
N SER A 119 8.94 9.81 0.89
CA SER A 119 8.90 8.36 1.01
C SER A 119 8.50 7.70 -0.32
N LEU A 120 8.89 6.44 -0.49
CA LEU A 120 8.49 5.67 -1.66
C LEU A 120 6.99 5.38 -1.62
N ILE A 121 6.26 5.87 -2.62
CA ILE A 121 4.84 5.56 -2.81
C ILE A 121 4.71 4.45 -3.86
N MET A 122 4.25 3.30 -3.43
CA MET A 122 4.09 2.10 -4.23
C MET A 122 2.60 1.81 -4.45
N GLU A 123 2.29 1.20 -5.59
CA GLU A 123 0.96 0.64 -5.85
C GLU A 123 1.02 -0.88 -5.75
N ASP A 124 -0.11 -1.45 -5.39
CA ASP A 124 -0.37 -2.88 -5.31
C ASP A 124 0.28 -3.59 -4.11
N THR A 125 -0.30 -4.76 -3.81
CA THR A 125 0.17 -5.74 -2.84
C THR A 125 0.04 -7.13 -3.43
N TRP A 126 -1.15 -7.73 -3.35
CA TRP A 126 -1.43 -9.09 -3.79
C TRP A 126 -1.99 -9.14 -5.21
N HIS A 127 -1.40 -9.97 -6.06
CA HIS A 127 -1.87 -10.24 -7.41
C HIS A 127 -2.59 -11.59 -7.49
N SER A 128 -3.92 -11.58 -7.27
CA SER A 128 -4.75 -12.79 -7.46
C SER A 128 -4.59 -13.36 -8.87
N LYS A 129 -4.35 -14.68 -8.98
CA LYS A 129 -4.19 -15.38 -10.27
C LYS A 129 -5.34 -15.09 -11.23
N THR A 130 -6.59 -15.24 -10.76
CA THR A 130 -7.79 -15.02 -11.56
C THR A 130 -7.95 -13.57 -11.99
N ALA A 131 -7.77 -12.62 -11.08
CA ALA A 131 -7.90 -11.20 -11.41
C ALA A 131 -6.78 -10.73 -12.36
N THR A 132 -5.57 -11.26 -12.19
CA THR A 132 -4.42 -10.98 -13.08
C THR A 132 -4.68 -11.53 -14.48
N LYS A 133 -5.19 -12.77 -14.60
CA LYS A 133 -5.59 -13.34 -15.90
C LYS A 133 -6.67 -12.50 -16.58
N ARG A 134 -7.74 -12.16 -15.88
CA ARG A 134 -8.85 -11.33 -16.42
C ARG A 134 -8.38 -9.92 -16.82
N ARG A 135 -7.41 -9.35 -16.12
CA ARG A 135 -6.76 -8.09 -16.53
C ARG A 135 -5.95 -8.27 -17.83
N ALA A 136 -5.20 -9.37 -17.96
CA ALA A 136 -4.46 -9.66 -19.18
C ALA A 136 -5.37 -9.92 -20.40
N GLU A 137 -6.55 -10.49 -20.16
CA GLU A 137 -7.60 -10.71 -21.18
C GLU A 137 -8.40 -9.43 -21.52
N GLY A 138 -8.11 -8.30 -20.87
CA GLY A 138 -8.83 -7.04 -21.08
C GLY A 138 -10.23 -6.97 -20.48
N ILE A 139 -10.66 -8.01 -19.75
CA ILE A 139 -11.95 -8.07 -19.05
C ILE A 139 -11.98 -7.04 -17.91
N TYR A 140 -10.85 -6.90 -17.20
CA TYR A 140 -10.65 -5.88 -16.17
C TYR A 140 -9.62 -4.85 -16.65
N LYS A 141 -9.80 -3.59 -16.24
CA LYS A 141 -8.90 -2.51 -16.67
C LYS A 141 -7.50 -2.72 -16.10
N THR A 142 -6.49 -2.65 -16.97
CA THR A 142 -5.08 -2.62 -16.58
C THR A 142 -4.64 -1.18 -16.32
N ASN A 143 -3.81 -0.98 -15.29
CA ASN A 143 -3.29 0.34 -14.92
C ASN A 143 -2.17 0.88 -15.82
N LYS A 144 -1.79 0.17 -16.89
CA LYS A 144 -0.82 0.68 -17.87
C LYS A 144 -1.56 1.60 -18.85
N LYS A 145 -1.43 2.91 -18.63
CA LYS A 145 -1.40 3.90 -19.72
C LYS A 145 0.06 4.21 -19.98
#